data_AF-A0A377W9F0-F1
#
_entry.id   AF-A0A377W9F0-F1
#
_cell.length_a   1.000
_cell.length_b   1.000
_cell.length_c   1.000
_cell.angle_alpha   90.00
_cell.angle_beta   90.00
_cell.angle_gamma   90.00
#
_symmetry.space_group_name_H-M   'P 1'
#
loop_
_entity.id
_entity.type
_entity.pdbx_description
1 polymer ?
#
loop_
_entity_poly.entity_id
_entity_poly.type
_entity_poly.pdbx_seq_one_letter_code
_entity_poly.pdbx_strand_id
1 'polypeptide(L)'
;MQATAKEFIIALDEGTTNAKAVVLDSRGKVIVKFSQPLAIQTPRDGWVEQSGEALVTASLTVIASAVAHVGAENVAALAISNQRETAIGWYRDSGEPINAAITWQCTRSAAFCDTLRHDRQEQHIKRATGLPIAPLFSASKMRWLLDATVDGHLRAERGEICLGTIDSWLLWNLTAGEAFCCDYSNASRTQLLNLHRGE
;
A
#
# COMPACT_ATOMS: atom_id res chain seq x y z
N MET A 1 -36.53 13.58 9.56
CA MET A 1 -35.17 13.65 8.99
C MET A 1 -35.24 13.12 7.58
N GLN A 2 -35.19 13.99 6.57
CA GLN A 2 -35.01 13.56 5.17
C GLN A 2 -33.61 12.97 5.07
N ALA A 3 -33.50 11.76 4.53
CA ALA A 3 -32.21 11.17 4.18
C ALA A 3 -31.52 12.12 3.18
N THR A 4 -30.39 12.70 3.58
CA THR A 4 -29.52 13.45 2.69
C THR A 4 -29.05 12.48 1.61
N ALA A 5 -29.26 12.84 0.35
CA ALA A 5 -28.80 12.00 -0.76
C ALA A 5 -27.27 11.90 -0.65
N LYS A 6 -26.77 10.67 -0.53
CA LYS A 6 -25.34 10.38 -0.58
C LYS A 6 -24.83 10.68 -1.99
N GLU A 7 -24.49 11.94 -2.24
CA GLU A 7 -24.24 12.50 -3.57
C GLU A 7 -22.78 12.46 -4.00
N PHE A 8 -21.85 12.24 -3.07
CA PHE A 8 -20.42 12.36 -3.33
C PHE A 8 -19.62 11.09 -3.09
N ILE A 9 -18.63 10.84 -3.95
CA ILE A 9 -17.56 9.87 -3.72
C ILE A 9 -16.28 10.64 -3.44
N ILE A 10 -15.54 10.25 -2.40
CA ILE A 10 -14.17 10.71 -2.18
C ILE A 10 -13.23 9.65 -2.76
N ALA A 11 -12.38 10.04 -3.70
CA ALA A 11 -11.30 9.19 -4.20
C ALA A 11 -9.97 9.63 -3.57
N LEU A 12 -9.37 8.76 -2.78
CA LEU A 12 -8.00 8.88 -2.29
C LEU A 12 -7.03 8.33 -3.35
N ASP A 13 -6.09 9.16 -3.78
CA ASP A 13 -4.95 8.81 -4.61
C ASP A 13 -3.67 8.99 -3.79
N GLU A 14 -3.22 7.91 -3.15
CA GLU A 14 -1.97 7.82 -2.40
C GLU A 14 -0.81 7.62 -3.38
N GLY A 15 -0.27 8.71 -3.94
CA GLY A 15 0.83 8.64 -4.90
C GLY A 15 2.20 8.72 -4.22
N THR A 16 3.26 8.38 -4.94
CA THR A 16 4.64 8.41 -4.39
C THR A 16 5.06 9.78 -3.81
N THR A 17 4.62 10.89 -4.42
CA THR A 17 5.04 12.25 -4.03
C THR A 17 3.96 13.03 -3.28
N ASN A 18 2.69 12.66 -3.46
CA ASN A 18 1.57 13.36 -2.84
C ASN A 18 0.40 12.39 -2.59
N ALA A 19 -0.22 12.50 -1.42
CA ALA A 19 -1.56 11.98 -1.17
C ALA A 19 -2.59 13.02 -1.64
N LYS A 20 -3.64 12.58 -2.34
CA LYS A 20 -4.68 13.46 -2.87
C LYS A 20 -6.07 12.94 -2.55
N ALA A 21 -6.99 13.83 -2.23
CA ALA A 21 -8.42 13.50 -2.18
C ALA A 21 -9.15 14.26 -3.29
N VAL A 22 -9.94 13.56 -4.10
CA VAL A 22 -10.77 14.13 -5.15
C VAL A 22 -12.22 13.83 -4.83
N VAL A 23 -13.05 14.86 -4.73
CA VAL A 23 -14.49 14.70 -4.51
C VAL A 23 -15.20 14.71 -5.86
N LEU A 24 -16.05 13.71 -6.10
CA LEU A 24 -16.81 13.51 -7.33
C LEU A 24 -18.31 13.52 -7.02
N ASP A 25 -19.12 14.20 -7.83
CA ASP A 25 -20.58 14.05 -7.78
C ASP A 25 -21.07 12.76 -8.46
N SER A 26 -22.37 12.49 -8.39
CA SER A 26 -23.02 11.33 -9.01
C SER A 26 -22.89 11.26 -10.55
N ARG A 27 -22.45 12.32 -11.21
CA ARG A 27 -22.17 12.38 -12.65
C ARG A 27 -20.68 12.27 -12.97
N GLY A 28 -19.84 12.04 -11.97
CA GLY A 28 -18.39 11.97 -12.11
C GLY A 28 -17.71 13.33 -12.27
N LYS A 29 -18.41 14.44 -11.99
CA LYS A 29 -17.81 15.78 -12.03
C LYS A 29 -16.94 15.97 -10.80
N VAL A 30 -15.70 16.43 -11.00
CA VAL A 30 -14.82 16.86 -9.91
C VAL A 30 -15.37 18.14 -9.27
N ILE A 31 -15.64 18.07 -7.97
CA ILE A 31 -16.09 19.20 -7.16
C ILE A 31 -14.92 19.94 -6.54
N VAL A 32 -14.00 19.21 -5.90
CA VAL A 32 -12.82 19.77 -5.23
C VAL A 32 -11.69 18.74 -5.21
N LYS A 33 -10.45 19.24 -5.10
CA LYS A 33 -9.24 18.43 -4.91
C LYS A 33 -8.41 18.97 -3.75
N PHE A 34 -7.89 18.07 -2.94
CA PHE A 34 -6.90 18.36 -1.90
C PHE A 34 -5.63 17.56 -2.17
N SER A 35 -4.48 18.09 -1.78
CA SER A 35 -3.18 17.43 -1.97
C SER A 35 -2.29 17.73 -0.78
N GLN A 36 -1.59 16.70 -0.29
CA GLN A 36 -0.59 16.80 0.75
C GLN A 36 0.71 16.17 0.24
N PRO A 37 1.84 16.91 0.25
CA PRO A 37 3.13 16.36 -0.12
C PRO A 37 3.58 15.24 0.83
N LEU A 38 4.29 14.26 0.27
CA LEU A 38 4.90 13.17 1.00
C LEU A 38 6.42 13.27 0.95
N ALA A 39 7.06 12.95 2.06
CA ALA A 39 8.50 12.88 2.13
C ALA A 39 9.00 11.53 1.59
N ILE A 40 10.07 11.57 0.82
CA ILE A 40 10.83 10.40 0.37
C ILE A 40 12.21 10.47 1.02
N GLN A 41 12.67 9.33 1.53
CA GLN A 41 13.97 9.21 2.17
C GLN A 41 14.87 8.28 1.36
N THR A 42 16.13 8.67 1.22
CA THR A 42 17.17 7.87 0.55
C THR A 42 18.36 7.67 1.49
N PRO A 43 18.22 6.81 2.52
CA PRO A 43 19.22 6.71 3.59
C PRO A 43 20.54 6.07 3.14
N ARG A 44 20.51 5.33 2.03
CA ARG A 44 21.66 4.64 1.42
C ARG A 44 21.46 4.60 -0.10
N ASP A 45 22.54 4.38 -0.84
CA ASP A 45 22.46 4.21 -2.29
C ASP A 45 21.50 3.07 -2.67
N GLY A 46 20.57 3.38 -3.59
CA GLY A 46 19.52 2.44 -4.01
C GLY A 46 18.36 2.24 -3.01
N TRP A 47 18.44 2.83 -1.81
CA TRP A 47 17.36 2.77 -0.83
C TRP A 47 16.41 3.94 -1.03
N VAL A 48 15.13 3.64 -1.13
CA VAL A 48 14.06 4.64 -1.25
C VAL A 48 12.93 4.21 -0.31
N GLU A 49 12.59 5.08 0.64
CA GLU A 49 11.71 4.77 1.77
C GLU A 49 10.71 5.90 2.04
N GLN A 50 9.60 5.55 2.69
CA GLN A 50 8.61 6.48 3.24
C GLN A 50 8.19 6.02 4.63
N SER A 51 7.88 6.96 5.54
CA SER A 51 7.29 6.61 6.84
C SER A 51 5.85 6.12 6.64
N GLY A 52 5.52 4.98 7.22
CA GLY A 52 4.17 4.42 7.19
C GLY A 52 3.14 5.35 7.85
N GLU A 53 3.53 5.98 8.97
CA GLU A 53 2.73 6.93 9.71
C GLU A 53 2.49 8.22 8.91
N ALA A 54 3.51 8.70 8.19
CA ALA A 54 3.40 9.89 7.35
C ALA A 54 2.43 9.67 6.17
N LEU A 55 2.44 8.48 5.55
CA LEU A 55 1.50 8.10 4.49
C LEU A 55 0.05 8.13 4.99
N VAL A 56 -0.20 7.56 6.17
CA VAL A 56 -1.53 7.56 6.81
C VAL A 56 -1.94 8.99 7.19
N THR A 57 -1.06 9.74 7.83
CA THR A 57 -1.34 11.12 8.27
C THR A 57 -1.70 12.01 7.10
N ALA A 58 -0.95 11.94 6.00
CA ALA A 58 -1.22 12.72 4.79
C ALA A 58 -2.57 12.32 4.16
N SER A 59 -2.86 11.02 4.09
CA SER A 59 -4.12 10.49 3.56
C SER A 59 -5.33 10.94 4.39
N LEU A 60 -5.25 10.82 5.71
CA LEU A 60 -6.29 11.29 6.63
C LEU A 60 -6.51 12.80 6.52
N THR A 61 -5.44 13.58 6.34
CA THR A 61 -5.51 15.04 6.20
C THR A 61 -6.32 15.44 4.96
N VAL A 62 -6.06 14.83 3.80
CA VAL A 62 -6.79 15.15 2.57
C VAL A 62 -8.22 14.61 2.60
N ILE A 63 -8.46 13.44 3.20
CA ILE A 63 -9.81 12.90 3.41
C ILE A 63 -10.61 13.83 4.34
N ALA A 64 -10.05 14.25 5.47
CA ALA A 64 -10.71 15.15 6.41
C ALA A 64 -11.07 16.48 5.76
N SER A 65 -10.18 17.02 4.92
CA SER A 65 -10.43 18.24 4.15
C SER A 65 -11.58 18.07 3.14
N ALA A 66 -11.63 16.92 2.46
CA ALA A 66 -12.73 16.56 1.57
C ALA A 66 -14.07 16.42 2.31
N VAL A 67 -14.10 15.71 3.44
CA VAL A 67 -15.29 15.55 4.28
C VAL A 67 -15.77 16.89 4.83
N ALA A 68 -14.85 17.74 5.33
CA ALA A 68 -15.18 19.06 5.83
C ALA A 68 -15.79 19.97 4.75
N HIS A 69 -15.42 19.76 3.48
CA HIS A 69 -15.94 20.54 2.36
C HIS A 69 -17.38 20.15 1.97
N VAL A 70 -17.72 18.86 1.97
CA VAL A 70 -19.04 18.38 1.50
C VAL A 70 -20.00 17.91 2.59
N GLY A 71 -19.56 17.77 3.83
CA GLY A 71 -20.34 17.15 4.91
C GLY A 71 -20.29 15.62 4.85
N ALA A 72 -20.03 14.97 5.99
CA ALA A 72 -19.85 13.52 6.07
C ALA A 72 -21.11 12.75 5.65
N GLU A 73 -22.29 13.30 5.95
CA GLU A 73 -23.60 12.75 5.63
C GLU A 73 -23.91 12.71 4.13
N ASN A 74 -23.14 13.45 3.32
CA ASN A 74 -23.29 13.50 1.86
C ASN A 74 -22.29 12.58 1.14
N VAL A 75 -21.37 11.93 1.88
CA VAL A 75 -20.38 11.00 1.32
C VAL A 75 -20.98 9.59 1.21
N ALA A 76 -21.03 9.09 -0.02
CA ALA A 76 -21.49 7.75 -0.34
C ALA A 76 -20.43 6.68 -0.03
N ALA A 77 -19.19 6.94 -0.41
CA ALA A 77 -18.08 6.01 -0.31
C ALA A 77 -16.72 6.73 -0.34
N LEU A 78 -15.71 6.03 0.18
CA LEU A 78 -14.29 6.32 -0.02
C LEU A 78 -13.72 5.26 -0.97
N ALA A 79 -13.15 5.69 -2.10
CA ALA A 79 -12.39 4.84 -3.00
C ALA A 79 -10.90 5.05 -2.76
N ILE A 80 -10.11 3.97 -2.74
CA ILE A 80 -8.67 4.02 -2.49
C ILE A 80 -7.93 3.59 -3.76
N SER A 81 -6.97 4.40 -4.19
CA SER A 81 -5.95 4.11 -5.17
C SER A 81 -4.60 4.49 -4.57
N ASN A 82 -3.55 3.75 -4.90
CA ASN A 82 -2.24 3.88 -4.26
C ASN A 82 -1.09 3.64 -5.23
N GLN A 83 0.10 4.09 -4.83
CA GLN A 83 1.36 3.66 -5.42
C GLN A 83 1.50 2.14 -5.22
N ARG A 84 1.68 1.45 -6.33
CA ARG A 84 1.79 -0.01 -6.35
C ARG A 84 3.22 -0.44 -6.00
N GLU A 85 3.36 -1.72 -5.69
CA GLU A 85 4.58 -2.42 -5.31
C GLU A 85 5.31 -1.97 -4.03
N THR A 86 5.14 -0.72 -3.58
CA THR A 86 5.61 -0.25 -2.27
C THR A 86 5.08 -1.19 -1.19
N ALA A 87 5.99 -1.71 -0.36
CA ALA A 87 5.70 -2.74 0.63
C ALA A 87 5.97 -2.22 2.05
N ILE A 88 5.10 -2.56 2.99
CA ILE A 88 5.22 -2.21 4.40
C ILE A 88 4.84 -3.42 5.25
N GLY A 89 5.43 -3.52 6.44
CA GLY A 89 5.06 -4.48 7.46
C GLY A 89 4.74 -3.80 8.78
N TRP A 90 3.84 -4.39 9.56
CA TRP A 90 3.44 -3.88 10.87
C TRP A 90 3.09 -5.03 11.82
N TYR A 91 3.15 -4.76 13.12
CA TYR A 91 2.69 -5.71 14.12
C TYR A 91 1.16 -5.72 14.17
N ARG A 92 0.57 -6.91 14.19
CA ARG A 92 -0.89 -7.08 14.13
C ARG A 92 -1.60 -6.54 15.37
N ASP A 93 -0.97 -6.65 16.54
CA ASP A 93 -1.54 -6.24 17.83
C ASP A 93 -1.52 -4.73 18.04
N SER A 94 -0.38 -4.09 17.76
CA SER A 94 -0.19 -2.65 17.99
C SER A 94 -0.52 -1.80 16.77
N GLY A 95 -0.48 -2.38 15.56
CA GLY A 95 -0.53 -1.62 14.32
C GLY A 95 0.76 -0.84 14.02
N GLU A 96 1.81 -0.96 14.84
CA GLU A 96 3.05 -0.21 14.63
C GLU A 96 3.84 -0.77 13.44
N PRO A 97 4.34 0.09 12.53
CA PRO A 97 5.24 -0.34 11.46
C PRO A 97 6.52 -0.99 12.01
N ILE A 98 6.89 -2.14 11.45
CA ILE A 98 8.16 -2.81 11.81
C ILE A 98 9.38 -2.11 11.19
N ASN A 99 9.16 -1.34 10.13
CA ASN A 99 10.15 -0.52 9.45
C ASN A 99 9.45 0.53 8.55
N ALA A 100 10.23 1.39 7.89
CA ALA A 100 9.72 2.26 6.83
C ALA A 100 9.11 1.45 5.67
N ALA A 101 8.15 2.04 4.97
CA ALA A 101 7.64 1.51 3.71
C ALA A 101 8.76 1.54 2.66
N ILE A 102 9.03 0.39 2.04
CA ILE A 102 10.06 0.25 1.02
C ILE A 102 9.40 0.51 -0.34
N THR A 103 9.77 1.61 -1.00
CA THR A 103 9.08 2.04 -2.21
C THR A 103 9.38 1.15 -3.40
N TRP A 104 8.53 1.19 -4.42
CA TRP A 104 8.72 0.50 -5.70
C TRP A 104 10.04 0.83 -6.42
N GLN A 105 10.63 2.01 -6.15
CA GLN A 105 11.90 2.45 -6.73
C GLN A 105 13.12 1.85 -6.03
N CYS A 106 12.94 1.31 -4.83
CA CYS A 106 14.05 0.81 -4.03
C CYS A 106 14.67 -0.45 -4.63
N THR A 107 16.00 -0.48 -4.73
CA THR A 107 16.78 -1.58 -5.31
C THR A 107 17.48 -2.44 -4.25
N ARG A 108 17.19 -2.26 -2.95
CA ARG A 108 17.89 -2.96 -1.86
C ARG A 108 17.85 -4.49 -1.95
N SER A 109 16.82 -5.04 -2.59
CA SER A 109 16.64 -6.48 -2.76
C SER A 109 17.30 -7.04 -4.04
N ALA A 110 18.07 -6.24 -4.77
CA ALA A 110 18.70 -6.65 -6.04
C ALA A 110 19.56 -7.92 -5.89
N ALA A 111 20.37 -8.03 -4.84
CA ALA A 111 21.21 -9.22 -4.62
C ALA A 111 20.38 -10.50 -4.38
N PHE A 112 19.23 -10.38 -3.70
CA PHE A 112 18.30 -11.50 -3.54
C PHE A 112 17.64 -11.87 -4.89
N CYS A 113 17.26 -10.87 -5.69
CA CYS A 113 16.78 -11.09 -7.05
C CYS A 113 17.83 -11.78 -7.94
N ASP A 114 19.12 -11.45 -7.79
CA ASP A 114 20.21 -12.12 -8.50
C ASP A 114 20.32 -13.60 -8.11
N THR A 115 20.14 -13.91 -6.82
CA THR A 115 20.13 -15.28 -6.31
C THR A 115 18.99 -16.09 -6.94
N LEU A 116 17.76 -15.55 -6.97
CA LEU A 116 16.62 -16.22 -7.60
C LEU A 116 16.85 -16.47 -9.11
N ARG A 117 17.53 -15.55 -9.80
CA ARG A 117 17.90 -15.73 -11.21
C ARG A 117 18.96 -16.81 -11.39
N HIS A 118 19.97 -16.84 -10.51
CA HIS A 118 20.98 -17.89 -10.49
C HIS A 118 20.35 -19.28 -10.28
N ASP A 119 19.37 -19.36 -9.40
CA ASP A 119 18.60 -20.58 -9.08
C ASP A 119 17.53 -20.92 -10.12
N ARG A 120 17.54 -20.24 -11.29
CA ARG A 120 16.67 -20.48 -12.45
C ARG A 120 15.16 -20.34 -12.15
N GLN A 121 14.78 -19.51 -11.18
CA GLN A 121 13.38 -19.31 -10.79
C GLN A 121 12.55 -18.44 -11.74
N GLU A 122 13.20 -17.74 -12.68
CA GLU A 122 12.56 -16.72 -13.51
C GLU A 122 11.36 -17.24 -14.30
N GLN A 123 11.50 -18.39 -14.96
CA GLN A 123 10.41 -18.95 -15.76
C GLN A 123 9.25 -19.46 -14.88
N HIS A 124 9.53 -19.87 -13.65
CA HIS A 124 8.49 -20.32 -12.71
C HIS A 124 7.68 -19.11 -12.21
N ILE A 125 8.37 -18.09 -11.69
CA ILE A 125 7.74 -16.86 -11.18
C ILE A 125 6.96 -16.14 -12.27
N LYS A 126 7.53 -15.99 -13.47
CA LYS A 126 6.86 -15.32 -14.59
C LYS A 126 5.62 -16.09 -15.06
N ARG A 127 5.64 -17.42 -15.01
CA ARG A 127 4.46 -18.24 -15.34
C ARG A 127 3.33 -18.05 -14.34
N ALA A 128 3.63 -17.96 -13.05
CA ALA A 128 2.59 -17.78 -12.03
C ALA A 128 2.06 -16.34 -11.96
N THR A 129 2.95 -15.36 -12.06
CA THR A 129 2.66 -13.96 -11.71
C THR A 129 2.57 -13.03 -12.92
N GLY A 130 3.06 -13.45 -14.09
CA GLY A 130 3.26 -12.58 -15.25
C GLY A 130 4.45 -11.62 -15.12
N LEU A 131 5.16 -11.61 -13.98
CA LEU A 131 6.20 -10.63 -13.65
C LEU A 131 7.62 -11.22 -13.78
N PRO A 132 8.61 -10.43 -14.22
CA PRO A 132 10.02 -10.82 -14.19
C PRO A 132 10.60 -10.76 -12.77
N ILE A 133 11.78 -11.32 -12.54
CA ILE A 133 12.49 -11.14 -11.26
C ILE A 133 13.17 -9.76 -11.25
N ALA A 134 12.62 -8.84 -10.47
CA ALA A 134 13.16 -7.49 -10.30
C ALA A 134 12.95 -6.97 -8.87
N PRO A 135 13.85 -6.12 -8.35
CA PRO A 135 13.68 -5.52 -7.03
C PRO A 135 12.50 -4.54 -6.98
N LEU A 136 11.85 -4.25 -8.11
CA LEU A 136 10.64 -3.42 -8.19
C LEU A 136 9.45 -4.04 -7.44
N PHE A 137 9.30 -5.37 -7.40
CA PHE A 137 8.10 -6.03 -6.85
C PHE A 137 8.16 -6.25 -5.34
N SER A 138 7.00 -6.44 -4.71
CA SER A 138 6.85 -6.44 -3.25
C SER A 138 7.45 -7.66 -2.55
N ALA A 139 7.39 -8.86 -3.15
CA ALA A 139 7.82 -10.12 -2.52
C ALA A 139 9.23 -10.03 -1.92
N SER A 140 10.19 -9.51 -2.69
CA SER A 140 11.57 -9.37 -2.25
C SER A 140 11.76 -8.32 -1.14
N LYS A 141 10.90 -7.29 -1.10
CA LYS A 141 10.89 -6.27 -0.05
C LYS A 141 10.26 -6.81 1.24
N MET A 142 9.15 -7.53 1.10
CA MET A 142 8.47 -8.22 2.20
C MET A 142 9.40 -9.24 2.86
N ARG A 143 10.15 -10.00 2.06
CA ARG A 143 11.21 -10.88 2.56
C ARG A 143 12.27 -10.10 3.37
N TRP A 144 12.77 -9.00 2.80
CA TRP A 144 13.75 -8.15 3.47
C TRP A 144 13.23 -7.58 4.79
N LEU A 145 11.94 -7.17 4.86
CA LEU A 145 11.32 -6.68 6.09
C LEU A 145 11.33 -7.74 7.21
N LEU A 146 11.08 -9.01 6.86
CA LEU A 146 11.19 -10.12 7.81
C LEU A 146 12.64 -10.38 8.23
N ASP A 147 13.59 -10.37 7.27
CA ASP A 147 15.02 -10.58 7.55
C ASP A 147 15.60 -9.46 8.44
N ALA A 148 15.10 -8.23 8.29
CA ALA A 148 15.53 -7.07 9.08
C ALA A 148 14.87 -6.97 10.47
N THR A 149 13.88 -7.81 10.75
CA THR A 149 13.14 -7.83 12.03
C THR A 149 13.67 -8.95 12.90
N VAL A 150 13.94 -8.68 14.18
CA VAL A 150 14.35 -9.72 15.15
C VAL A 150 13.29 -10.81 15.20
N ASP A 151 13.69 -12.05 14.94
CA ASP A 151 12.83 -13.21 14.81
C ASP A 151 11.67 -13.03 13.80
N GLY A 152 11.84 -12.17 12.79
CA GLY A 152 10.77 -11.72 11.91
C GLY A 152 10.01 -12.85 11.21
N HIS A 153 10.73 -13.87 10.72
CA HIS A 153 10.09 -15.05 10.12
C HIS A 153 9.25 -15.85 11.12
N LEU A 154 9.78 -16.13 12.31
CA LEU A 154 9.06 -16.87 13.36
C LEU A 154 7.82 -16.09 13.84
N ARG A 155 7.93 -14.76 13.95
CA ARG A 155 6.81 -13.90 14.33
C ARG A 155 5.74 -13.84 13.23
N ALA A 156 6.14 -13.80 11.96
CA ALA A 156 5.21 -13.90 10.84
C ALA A 156 4.48 -15.26 10.79
N GLU A 157 5.19 -16.36 11.04
CA GLU A 157 4.60 -17.71 11.16
C GLU A 157 3.58 -17.81 12.29
N ARG A 158 3.78 -17.07 13.39
CA ARG A 158 2.81 -16.95 14.49
C ARG A 158 1.65 -16.00 14.20
N GLY A 159 1.64 -15.35 13.04
CA GLY A 159 0.61 -14.39 12.65
C GLY A 159 0.75 -13.01 13.32
N GLU A 160 1.88 -12.72 13.97
CA GLU A 160 2.13 -11.45 14.68
C GLU A 160 2.47 -10.30 13.72
N ILE A 161 2.92 -10.61 12.50
CA ILE A 161 3.31 -9.62 11.49
C ILE A 161 2.31 -9.65 10.33
N CYS A 162 1.86 -8.46 9.93
CA CYS A 162 1.18 -8.22 8.68
C CYS A 162 2.17 -7.67 7.64
N LEU A 163 2.04 -8.11 6.38
CA LEU A 163 2.80 -7.60 5.24
C LEU A 163 1.81 -7.18 4.16
N GLY A 164 1.90 -5.95 3.68
CA GLY A 164 0.94 -5.42 2.72
C GLY A 164 1.52 -4.40 1.76
N THR A 165 0.75 -4.14 0.70
CA THR A 165 0.88 -2.94 -0.12
C THR A 165 0.19 -1.76 0.55
N ILE A 166 0.34 -0.55 -0.01
CA ILE A 166 -0.16 0.68 0.61
C ILE A 166 -1.69 0.69 0.77
N ASP A 167 -2.46 0.10 -0.13
CA ASP A 167 -3.91 -0.08 0.03
C ASP A 167 -4.27 -0.87 1.29
N SER A 168 -3.61 -2.00 1.54
CA SER A 168 -3.83 -2.80 2.76
C SER A 168 -3.48 -2.03 4.02
N TRP A 169 -2.37 -1.29 3.99
CA TRP A 169 -1.93 -0.47 5.11
C TRP A 169 -2.92 0.67 5.42
N LEU A 170 -3.38 1.39 4.40
CA LEU A 170 -4.39 2.42 4.55
C LEU A 170 -5.71 1.85 5.05
N LEU A 171 -6.18 0.74 4.47
CA LEU A 171 -7.42 0.08 4.88
C LEU A 171 -7.35 -0.37 6.34
N TRP A 172 -6.23 -0.98 6.76
CA TRP A 172 -5.99 -1.37 8.14
C TRP A 172 -6.13 -0.18 9.10
N ASN A 173 -5.48 0.95 8.79
CA ASN A 173 -5.54 2.15 9.63
C ASN A 173 -6.92 2.82 9.63
N LEU A 174 -7.56 2.92 8.47
CA LEU A 174 -8.90 3.51 8.33
C LEU A 174 -9.98 2.71 9.06
N THR A 175 -9.75 1.41 9.24
CA THR A 175 -10.68 0.48 9.91
C THR A 175 -10.21 0.10 11.31
N ALA A 176 -9.19 0.77 11.86
CA ALA A 176 -8.62 0.48 13.18
C ALA A 176 -8.29 -1.03 13.39
N GLY A 177 -7.81 -1.71 12.34
CA GLY A 177 -7.42 -3.11 12.38
C GLY A 177 -8.53 -4.12 12.07
N GLU A 178 -9.77 -3.68 11.81
CA GLU A 178 -10.87 -4.60 11.47
C GLU A 178 -10.72 -5.25 10.09
N ALA A 179 -10.05 -4.58 9.14
CA ALA A 179 -9.87 -5.10 7.79
C ALA A 179 -8.39 -5.15 7.37
N PHE A 180 -7.94 -6.34 6.96
CA PHE A 180 -6.64 -6.57 6.33
C PHE A 180 -6.84 -7.25 4.97
N CYS A 181 -7.05 -6.44 3.94
CA CYS A 181 -7.36 -6.90 2.58
C CYS A 181 -6.55 -6.12 1.55
N CYS A 182 -6.41 -6.68 0.35
CA CYS A 182 -5.99 -5.97 -0.86
C CYS A 182 -6.89 -6.39 -2.03
N ASP A 183 -6.92 -5.57 -3.08
CA ASP A 183 -7.62 -5.94 -4.31
C ASP A 183 -6.72 -6.77 -5.24
N TYR A 184 -7.32 -7.44 -6.24
CA TYR A 184 -6.57 -8.23 -7.22
C TYR A 184 -5.54 -7.40 -7.99
N SER A 185 -5.82 -6.12 -8.26
CA SER A 185 -4.88 -5.28 -9.00
C SER A 185 -3.62 -5.02 -8.19
N ASN A 186 -3.69 -4.67 -6.90
CA ASN A 186 -2.52 -4.56 -6.02
C ASN A 186 -1.85 -5.90 -5.77
N ALA A 187 -2.63 -6.95 -5.46
CA ALA A 187 -2.12 -8.30 -5.22
C ALA A 187 -1.30 -8.83 -6.41
N SER A 188 -1.75 -8.57 -7.65
CA SER A 188 -1.03 -8.97 -8.87
C SER A 188 0.38 -8.38 -8.99
N ARG A 189 0.68 -7.29 -8.27
CA ARG A 189 1.97 -6.59 -8.31
C ARG A 189 2.94 -7.06 -7.24
N THR A 190 2.47 -7.89 -6.31
CA THR A 190 3.29 -8.37 -5.20
C THR A 190 4.33 -9.40 -5.62
N GLN A 191 4.11 -10.09 -6.76
CA GLN A 191 4.83 -11.31 -7.16
C GLN A 191 4.53 -12.52 -6.26
N LEU A 192 3.48 -12.45 -5.43
CA LEU A 192 3.01 -13.53 -4.57
C LEU A 192 1.67 -14.12 -5.01
N LEU A 193 0.87 -13.36 -5.78
CA LEU A 193 -0.39 -13.84 -6.34
C LEU A 193 -0.18 -14.68 -7.61
N ASN A 194 -0.75 -15.88 -7.66
CA ASN A 194 -0.84 -16.64 -8.91
C ASN A 194 -2.04 -16.16 -9.75
N LEU A 195 -1.78 -15.53 -10.89
CA LEU A 195 -2.82 -14.94 -11.75
C LEU A 195 -3.76 -15.97 -12.38
N HIS A 196 -3.35 -17.24 -12.46
CA HIS A 196 -4.19 -18.29 -13.01
C HIS A 196 -5.15 -18.89 -12.00
N ARG A 197 -4.75 -18.93 -10.72
CA ARG A 197 -5.57 -19.49 -9.64
C ARG A 197 -6.35 -18.42 -8.87
N GLY A 198 -5.88 -17.18 -8.88
CA GLY A 198 -6.46 -16.10 -8.08
C GLY A 198 -6.15 -16.20 -6.58
N GLU A 199 -5.10 -16.96 -6.22
CA GLU A 199 -4.61 -17.19 -4.86
C GLU A 199 -3.08 -17.28 -4.82
#